data_AF-A0A1A7QLR7-F1
#
_entry.id   AF-A0A1A7QLR7-F1
#
_cell.length_a   1.000
_cell.length_b   1.000
_cell.length_c   1.000
_cell.angle_alpha   90.00
_cell.angle_beta   90.00
_cell.angle_gamma   90.00
#
_symmetry.space_group_name_H-M   'P 1'
#
loop_
_entity.id
_entity.type
_entity.pdbx_description
1 polymer ?
#
loop_
_entity_poly.entity_id
_entity_poly.type
_entity_poly.pdbx_seq_one_letter_code
_entity_poly.pdbx_strand_id
1 'polypeptide(L)'
;MKLAQLAMLLSAAASLALSLTVFVIVVRERGLRWKFVWALLALVGTGGAAMVWPAPDQLYWFFGVALPSASYVAVDGSWQPAMVRCLFPLGALIAIGRLYHHRRQTDHEMATVVAP
;
A
#
# COMPACT_ATOMS: atom_id res chain seq x y z
N MET A 1 -7.62 5.38 24.23
CA MET A 1 -6.94 5.54 22.93
C MET A 1 -7.53 6.76 22.24
N LYS A 2 -6.71 7.72 21.79
CA LYS A 2 -7.17 8.95 21.15
C LYS A 2 -7.55 8.69 19.69
N LEU A 3 -8.44 9.52 19.10
CA LEU A 3 -8.95 9.36 17.73
C LEU A 3 -7.81 9.28 16.69
N ALA A 4 -6.78 10.12 16.83
CA ALA A 4 -5.61 10.14 15.95
C ALA A 4 -4.81 8.82 15.97
N GLN A 5 -4.67 8.18 17.13
CA GLN A 5 -4.00 6.88 17.24
C GLN A 5 -4.77 5.78 16.50
N LEU A 6 -6.10 5.78 16.66
CA LEU A 6 -6.97 4.85 15.95
C LEU A 6 -6.92 5.07 14.43
N ALA A 7 -6.99 6.33 13.98
CA ALA A 7 -6.88 6.68 12.58
C ALA A 7 -5.53 6.24 11.97
N MET A 8 -4.43 6.42 12.70
CA MET A 8 -3.10 6.01 12.27
C MET A 8 -3.00 4.49 12.08
N LEU A 9 -3.48 3.72 13.05
CA LEU A 9 -3.48 2.25 12.98
C LEU A 9 -4.38 1.74 11.87
N LEU A 10 -5.59 2.31 11.71
CA LEU A 10 -6.49 1.97 10.63
C LEU A 10 -5.88 2.29 9.26
N SER A 11 -5.21 3.43 9.12
CA SER A 11 -4.53 3.81 7.88
C SER A 11 -3.40 2.84 7.53
N ALA A 12 -2.61 2.42 8.52
CA ALA A 12 -1.56 1.44 8.30
C ALA A 12 -2.11 0.05 7.93
N ALA A 13 -3.17 -0.40 8.62
CA ALA A 13 -3.84 -1.66 8.31
C ALA A 13 -4.48 -1.63 6.91
N ALA A 14 -5.14 -0.54 6.54
CA ALA A 14 -5.73 -0.35 5.22
C ALA A 14 -4.66 -0.31 4.12
N SER A 15 -3.52 0.35 4.37
CA SER A 15 -2.39 0.42 3.44
C SER A 15 -1.81 -0.97 3.16
N LEU A 16 -1.58 -1.76 4.21
CA LEU A 16 -1.09 -3.14 4.09
C LEU A 16 -2.12 -4.04 3.40
N ALA A 17 -3.39 -3.96 3.81
CA ALA A 17 -4.46 -4.75 3.22
C ALA A 17 -4.62 -4.45 1.72
N LEU A 18 -4.65 -3.18 1.33
CA LEU A 18 -4.70 -2.77 -0.08
C LEU A 18 -3.53 -3.35 -0.87
N SER A 19 -2.31 -3.25 -0.35
CA SER A 19 -1.10 -3.74 -1.02
C SER A 19 -1.13 -5.26 -1.22
N LEU A 20 -1.55 -6.02 -0.19
CA LEU A 20 -1.72 -7.47 -0.28
C LEU A 20 -2.84 -7.87 -1.24
N THR A 21 -3.97 -7.17 -1.21
CA THR A 21 -5.08 -7.41 -2.15
C THR A 21 -4.62 -7.20 -3.58
N VAL A 22 -3.94 -6.09 -3.88
CA VAL A 22 -3.43 -5.80 -5.22
C VAL A 22 -2.37 -6.82 -5.64
N PHE A 23 -1.44 -7.19 -4.75
CA PHE A 23 -0.47 -8.24 -5.01
C PHE A 23 -1.16 -9.54 -5.46
N VAL A 24 -2.16 -10.01 -4.70
CA VAL A 24 -2.90 -11.24 -5.03
C VAL A 24 -3.62 -11.11 -6.36
N ILE A 25 -4.28 -9.97 -6.63
CA ILE A 25 -4.97 -9.73 -7.89
C ILE A 25 -3.99 -9.78 -9.06
N VAL A 26 -2.86 -9.07 -8.96
CA VAL A 26 -1.83 -9.04 -10.01
C VAL A 26 -1.27 -10.43 -10.26
N VAL A 27 -0.96 -11.21 -9.21
CA VAL A 27 -0.46 -12.59 -9.36
C VAL A 27 -1.49 -13.50 -10.03
N ARG A 28 -2.77 -13.27 -9.78
CA ARG A 28 -3.88 -14.03 -10.40
C ARG A 28 -4.21 -13.59 -11.83
N GLU A 29 -3.82 -12.38 -12.23
CA GLU A 29 -4.12 -11.86 -13.57
C GLU A 29 -3.40 -12.66 -14.66
N ARG A 30 -4.18 -13.13 -15.65
CA ARG A 30 -3.66 -13.88 -16.80
C ARG A 30 -3.28 -12.92 -17.93
N GLY A 31 -2.19 -13.25 -18.64
CA GLY A 31 -1.73 -12.46 -19.79
C GLY A 31 -1.06 -11.13 -19.44
N LEU A 32 -0.97 -10.76 -18.15
CA LEU A 32 -0.31 -9.52 -17.74
C LEU A 32 1.20 -9.61 -17.96
N ARG A 33 1.72 -8.81 -18.88
CA ARG A 33 3.16 -8.72 -19.15
C ARG A 33 3.90 -8.15 -17.93
N TRP A 34 5.02 -8.77 -17.55
CA TRP A 34 5.82 -8.44 -16.36
C TRP A 34 5.07 -8.60 -15.03
N LYS A 35 4.13 -9.53 -14.95
CA LYS A 35 3.29 -9.79 -13.76
C LYS A 35 4.04 -9.75 -12.43
N PHE A 36 5.17 -10.43 -12.32
CA PHE A 36 5.94 -10.50 -11.06
C PHE A 36 6.56 -9.17 -10.67
N VAL A 37 6.95 -8.34 -11.64
CA VAL A 37 7.46 -6.99 -11.37
C VAL A 37 6.34 -6.13 -10.79
N TRP A 38 5.15 -6.17 -11.40
CA TRP A 38 3.99 -5.44 -10.88
C TRP A 38 3.51 -5.96 -9.52
N ALA A 39 3.62 -7.27 -9.28
CA ALA A 39 3.29 -7.87 -8.00
C ALA A 39 4.25 -7.37 -6.92
N LEU A 40 5.57 -7.45 -7.15
CA LEU A 40 6.56 -6.92 -6.22
C LEU A 40 6.39 -5.41 -6.01
N LEU A 41 6.10 -4.66 -7.06
CA LEU A 41 5.82 -3.23 -6.96
C LEU A 41 4.60 -2.95 -6.08
N ALA A 42 3.56 -3.79 -6.13
CA ALA A 42 2.39 -3.64 -5.25
C ALA A 42 2.73 -3.71 -3.76
N LEU A 43 3.88 -4.28 -3.40
CA LEU A 43 4.40 -4.36 -2.04
C LEU A 43 5.40 -3.23 -1.71
N VAL A 44 5.48 -2.17 -2.53
CA VAL A 44 6.34 -1.03 -2.27
C VAL A 44 5.51 0.12 -1.68
N GLY A 45 5.75 0.41 -0.41
CA GLY A 45 5.31 1.60 0.28
C GLY A 45 6.34 2.72 0.15
N THR A 46 5.90 3.94 -0.15
CA THR A 46 6.77 5.10 -0.31
C THR A 46 6.25 6.30 0.45
N GLY A 47 7.11 6.93 1.23
CA GLY A 47 6.73 8.03 2.09
C GLY A 47 5.67 7.63 3.12
N GLY A 48 5.41 8.52 4.06
CA GLY A 48 4.52 8.18 5.16
C GLY A 48 4.39 9.24 6.22
N ALA A 49 3.57 8.92 7.21
CA ALA A 49 3.41 9.72 8.40
C ALA A 49 4.04 9.00 9.60
N ALA A 50 4.65 9.76 10.48
CA ALA A 50 5.14 9.33 11.78
C ALA A 50 4.42 10.15 12.85
N MET A 51 3.85 9.48 13.84
CA MET A 51 3.12 10.12 14.92
C MET A 51 3.81 9.79 16.24
N VAL A 52 4.05 10.82 17.06
CA VAL A 52 4.52 10.63 18.44
C VAL A 52 3.37 10.07 19.25
N TRP A 53 3.54 8.86 19.79
CA TRP A 53 2.45 8.13 20.42
C TRP A 53 1.88 8.80 21.68
N PRO A 54 2.70 9.34 22.62
CA PRO A 54 2.17 10.05 23.79
C PRO A 54 1.60 11.44 23.45
N ALA A 55 2.03 12.05 22.35
CA ALA A 55 1.62 13.39 21.87
C ALA A 55 1.14 13.31 20.41
N PRO A 56 -0.08 12.78 20.16
CA PRO A 56 -0.55 12.46 18.81
C PRO A 56 -0.89 13.68 17.95
N ASP A 57 -0.87 14.87 18.54
CA ASP A 57 -0.88 16.16 17.85
C ASP A 57 0.42 16.42 17.08
N GLN A 58 1.51 15.72 17.43
CA GLN A 58 2.79 15.80 16.71
C GLN A 58 2.87 14.72 15.63
N LEU A 59 2.59 15.14 14.39
CA LEU A 59 2.68 14.31 13.20
C LEU A 59 3.75 14.86 12.24
N TYR A 60 4.59 13.95 11.75
CA TYR A 60 5.71 14.24 10.88
C TYR A 60 5.55 13.47 9.57
N TRP A 61 5.79 14.13 8.44
CA TRP A 61 5.86 13.47 7.15
C TRP A 61 7.30 13.05 6.88
N PHE A 62 7.49 11.84 6.36
CA PHE A 62 8.80 11.37 5.98
C PHE A 62 8.78 10.78 4.57
N PHE A 63 9.94 10.80 3.93
CA PHE A 63 10.19 10.07 2.69
C PHE A 63 11.04 8.84 3.01
N GLY A 64 10.60 7.68 2.53
CA GLY A 64 11.27 6.41 2.75
C GLY A 64 10.65 5.34 1.88
N VAL A 65 11.36 4.23 1.65
CA VAL A 65 10.88 3.11 0.85
C VAL A 65 10.96 1.85 1.69
N ALA A 66 9.83 1.18 1.89
CA ALA A 66 9.74 -0.06 2.64
C ALA A 66 8.50 -0.85 2.21
N LEU A 67 8.30 -2.05 2.78
CA LEU A 67 7.01 -2.72 2.69
C LEU A 67 5.93 -1.83 3.33
N PRO A 68 4.73 -1.72 2.73
CA PRO A 68 3.63 -0.93 3.28
C PRO A 68 3.18 -1.56 4.59
N SER A 69 3.66 -0.99 5.68
CA SER A 69 3.46 -1.52 7.03
C SER A 69 3.30 -0.40 8.05
N ALA A 70 2.82 -0.78 9.23
CA ALA A 70 3.00 -0.01 10.45
C ALA A 70 4.28 -0.49 11.14
N SER A 71 5.15 0.44 11.52
CA SER A 71 6.27 0.16 12.42
C SER A 71 6.24 1.11 13.60
N TYR A 72 6.85 0.73 14.71
CA TYR A 72 6.97 1.61 15.86
C TYR A 72 8.38 1.59 16.43
N VAL A 73 8.76 2.72 17.03
CA VAL A 73 9.95 2.83 17.88
C VAL A 73 9.46 2.74 19.31
N ALA A 74 10.05 1.86 20.11
CA ALA A 74 9.72 1.74 21.54
C ALA A 74 10.47 2.79 22.37
N VAL A 75 9.92 3.15 23.52
CA VAL A 75 10.66 3.91 24.54
C VAL A 75 11.73 2.98 25.15
N ASP A 76 12.94 3.51 25.35
CA ASP A 76 14.08 2.76 25.91
C ASP A 76 13.71 1.98 27.16
N GLY A 77 14.06 0.69 27.19
CA GLY A 77 13.77 -0.20 28.32
C GLY A 77 12.30 -0.61 28.46
N SER A 78 11.44 -0.33 27.46
CA SER A 78 10.02 -0.70 27.48
C SER A 78 9.50 -1.22 26.14
N TRP A 79 8.28 -1.74 26.14
CA TRP A 79 7.52 -2.07 24.92
C TRP A 79 6.52 -0.98 24.52
N GLN A 80 6.50 0.16 25.24
CA GLN A 80 5.57 1.22 24.93
C GLN A 80 6.02 1.94 23.66
N PRO A 81 5.12 2.12 22.67
CA PRO A 81 5.48 2.86 21.46
C PRO A 81 5.76 4.32 21.82
N ALA A 82 6.92 4.82 21.42
CA ALA A 82 7.30 6.22 21.42
C ALA A 82 6.79 6.92 20.15
N MET A 83 6.92 6.25 19.00
CA MET A 83 6.54 6.76 17.70
C MET A 83 5.99 5.63 16.84
N VAL A 84 4.91 5.88 16.11
CA VAL A 84 4.35 4.95 15.12
C VAL A 84 4.46 5.55 13.73
N ARG A 85 4.92 4.76 12.78
CA ARG A 85 5.11 5.14 11.38
C ARG A 85 4.23 4.28 10.49
N CYS A 86 3.60 4.88 9.49
CA CYS A 86 2.86 4.19 8.45
C CYS A 86 3.39 4.61 7.08
N LEU A 87 3.49 3.68 6.13
CA LEU A 87 3.88 3.99 4.76
C LEU A 87 2.66 4.03 3.82
N PHE A 88 2.71 4.93 2.85
CA PHE A 88 1.71 5.06 1.81
C PHE A 88 1.92 4.00 0.71
N PRO A 89 0.89 3.26 0.27
CA PRO A 89 1.02 2.11 -0.61
C PRO A 89 1.10 2.52 -2.09
N LEU A 90 2.03 3.41 -2.44
CA LEU A 90 2.12 3.97 -3.78
C LEU A 90 2.29 2.91 -4.88
N GLY A 91 3.11 1.88 -4.61
CA GLY A 91 3.33 0.81 -5.56
C GLY A 91 2.06 0.01 -5.87
N ALA A 92 1.16 -0.16 -4.90
CA ALA A 92 -0.15 -0.78 -5.10
C ALA A 92 -1.03 0.05 -6.03
N LEU A 93 -1.03 1.38 -5.88
CA LEU A 93 -1.79 2.29 -6.75
C LEU A 93 -1.30 2.24 -8.20
N ILE A 94 0.02 2.21 -8.40
CA ILE A 94 0.62 2.07 -9.74
C ILE A 94 0.22 0.72 -10.36
N ALA A 95 0.30 -0.36 -9.59
CA ALA A 95 -0.09 -1.69 -10.05
C ALA A 95 -1.58 -1.77 -10.42
N ILE A 96 -2.47 -1.12 -9.66
CA ILE A 96 -3.89 -0.99 -10.01
C ILE A 96 -4.06 -0.28 -11.35
N GLY A 97 -3.40 0.86 -11.57
CA GLY A 97 -3.48 1.59 -12.84
C GLY A 97 -3.05 0.73 -14.02
N ARG A 98 -1.98 -0.06 -13.85
CA ARG A 98 -1.52 -1.00 -14.87
C ARG A 98 -2.52 -2.11 -15.15
N LEU A 99 -3.11 -2.68 -14.09
CA LEU A 99 -4.12 -3.73 -14.18
C LEU A 99 -5.37 -3.23 -14.91
N TYR A 100 -5.83 -2.03 -14.57
CA TYR A 100 -6.97 -1.39 -15.24
C TYR A 100 -6.71 -1.23 -16.74
N HIS A 101 -5.53 -0.73 -17.11
CA HIS A 101 -5.14 -0.59 -18.52
C HIS A 101 -5.07 -1.95 -19.22
N HIS A 102 -4.52 -2.99 -18.58
CA HIS A 102 -4.44 -4.34 -19.13
C HIS A 102 -5.81 -4.90 -19.49
N ARG A 103 -6.75 -4.89 -18.54
CA ARG A 103 -8.09 -5.42 -18.73
C ARG A 103 -8.84 -4.70 -19.85
N ARG A 104 -8.71 -3.37 -19.91
CA ARG A 104 -9.32 -2.56 -20.97
C ARG A 104 -8.81 -2.91 -22.36
N GLN A 105 -7.51 -3.21 -22.50
CA GLN A 105 -6.94 -3.66 -23.78
C GLN A 105 -7.50 -5.02 -24.19
N THR A 106 -7.56 -5.97 -23.25
CA THR A 106 -8.10 -7.31 -23.51
C THR A 106 -9.58 -7.28 -23.87
N ASP A 107 -10.39 -6.45 -23.18
CA ASP A 107 -11.81 -6.28 -23.50
C ASP A 107 -12.02 -5.69 -24.90
N HIS A 108 -11.17 -4.72 -25.30
CA HIS A 108 -11.23 -4.12 -26.63
C HIS A 108 -10.86 -5.12 -27.73
N GLU A 109 -9.81 -5.93 -27.52
CA GLU A 109 -9.44 -7.01 -28.44
C GLU A 109 -10.57 -8.02 -28.61
N MET A 110 -11.19 -8.48 -27.51
CA MET A 110 -12.33 -9.40 -27.58
C MET A 110 -13.53 -8.80 -28.32
N ALA A 111 -13.83 -7.50 -28.12
CA ALA A 111 -14.91 -6.82 -28.83
C ALA A 111 -14.65 -6.74 -30.35
N THR A 112 -13.41 -6.53 -30.78
CA THR A 112 -13.05 -6.48 -32.21
C THR A 112 -13.09 -7.84 -32.89
N VAL A 113 -12.83 -8.94 -32.17
CA VAL A 113 -12.88 -10.31 -32.72
C VAL A 113 -14.33 -10.80 -32.92
N VAL A 114 -15.28 -10.25 -32.17
CA VAL A 114 -16.70 -10.62 -32.22
C VAL A 114 -17.52 -9.70 -33.12
N ALA A 115 -16.94 -8.59 -33.60
CA ALA A 115 -17.60 -7.70 -34.56
C ALA A 115 -17.70 -8.38 -35.95
N PRO A 116 -18.89 -8.40 -36.58
CA PRO A 116 -19.16 -9.11 -37.83
C PRO A 116 -18.46 -8.52 -39.06
#